data_AF-A0A9E2F7G6-F1
#
_entry.id   AF-A0A9E2F7G6-F1
#
_cell.length_a   1.000
_cell.length_b   1.000
_cell.length_c   1.000
_cell.angle_alpha   90.00
_cell.angle_beta   90.00
_cell.angle_gamma   90.00
#
_symmetry.space_group_name_H-M   'P 1'
#
loop_
_entity.id
_entity.type
_entity.pdbx_description
1 polymer ?
#
loop_
_entity_poly.entity_id
_entity_poly.type
_entity_poly.pdbx_seq_one_letter_code
_entity_poly.pdbx_strand_id
1 'polypeptide(L)' 'MSKGSFLSGRLGLAGARIPHADRHGLLWLSRGKLYVENGTLLFLTAGSEEIDPGLYQIPYQMVSMIL' A
#
# COMPACT_ATOMS: atom_id res chain seq x y z
N MET A 1 9.63 -23.87 -2.70
CA MET A 1 9.19 -23.05 -1.55
C MET A 1 8.26 -23.90 -0.71
N SER A 2 8.63 -24.19 0.55
CA SER A 2 7.80 -24.96 1.47
C SER A 2 6.49 -24.21 1.71
N LYS A 3 5.35 -24.80 1.31
CA LYS A 3 4.02 -24.34 1.72
C LYS A 3 3.92 -24.64 3.21
N GLY A 4 4.16 -23.63 4.05
CA GLY A 4 3.84 -23.73 5.48
C GLY A 4 2.42 -24.27 5.61
N SER A 5 2.28 -25.41 6.30
CA SER A 5 0.99 -26.06 6.50
C SER A 5 0.01 -25.02 7.04
N PHE A 6 -1.00 -24.67 6.24
CA PHE A 6 -2.08 -23.81 6.70
C PHE A 6 -2.76 -24.55 7.87
N LEU A 7 -2.63 -24.00 9.07
CA LEU A 7 -3.27 -24.57 10.26
C LEU A 7 -4.77 -24.71 9.99
N SER A 8 -5.30 -25.92 10.19
CA SER A 8 -6.73 -26.20 10.01
C SER A 8 -7.57 -25.20 10.81
N GLY A 9 -8.58 -24.60 10.16
CA GLY A 9 -9.45 -23.59 10.77
C GLY A 9 -9.03 -22.13 10.61
N ARG A 10 -7.89 -21.81 9.97
CA ARG A 10 -7.52 -20.43 9.63
C ARG A 10 -7.88 -20.06 8.19
N LEU A 11 -8.37 -18.84 7.99
CA LEU A 11 -8.72 -18.29 6.66
C LEU A 11 -7.51 -18.04 5.73
N GLY A 12 -6.28 -18.32 6.15
CA GLY A 12 -5.09 -18.14 5.31
C GLY A 12 -4.73 -16.69 4.98
N LEU A 13 -5.37 -15.71 5.63
CA LEU A 13 -5.21 -14.27 5.34
C LEU A 13 -3.76 -13.77 5.42
N ALA A 14 -2.92 -14.39 6.26
CA ALA A 14 -1.52 -14.02 6.39
C ALA A 14 -0.71 -14.17 5.09
N GLY A 15 -1.12 -15.06 4.18
CA GLY A 15 -0.50 -15.22 2.86
C GLY A 15 -1.36 -14.70 1.72
N ALA A 16 -2.56 -14.18 2.01
CA ALA A 16 -3.47 -13.66 1.00
C ALA A 16 -2.86 -12.40 0.37
N ARG A 17 -2.96 -12.31 -0.95
CA ARG A 17 -2.51 -11.16 -1.72
C ARG A 17 -3.64 -10.71 -2.62
N ILE A 18 -3.78 -9.40 -2.76
CA ILE A 18 -4.71 -8.82 -3.73
C ILE A 18 -4.16 -9.10 -5.14
N PRO A 19 -4.95 -9.76 -6.02
CA PRO A 19 -4.56 -9.98 -7.41
C PRO A 19 -4.17 -8.66 -8.07
N HIS A 20 -3.18 -8.69 -8.96
CA HIS A 20 -2.68 -7.46 -9.57
C HIS A 20 -3.77 -6.72 -10.37
N ALA A 21 -4.71 -7.46 -10.96
CA ALA A 21 -5.85 -6.90 -11.70
C ALA A 21 -6.86 -6.15 -10.83
N ASP A 22 -6.88 -6.42 -9.51
CA ASP A 22 -7.84 -5.83 -8.56
C ASP A 22 -7.25 -4.62 -7.80
N ARG A 23 -6.02 -4.23 -8.12
CA ARG A 23 -5.34 -3.07 -7.52
C ARG A 23 -5.70 -1.78 -8.26
N HIS A 24 -5.53 -0.64 -7.59
CA HIS A 24 -5.76 0.69 -8.15
C HIS A 24 -4.75 1.12 -9.24
N GLY A 25 -3.73 0.32 -9.52
CA GLY A 25 -2.75 0.60 -10.57
C GLY A 25 -1.60 1.51 -10.08
N LEU A 26 -1.39 2.63 -10.78
CA LEU A 26 -0.28 3.56 -10.53
C LEU A 26 -0.72 4.73 -9.65
N LEU A 27 0.03 5.00 -8.59
CA LEU A 27 -0.07 6.22 -7.80
C LEU A 27 1.12 7.13 -8.12
N TRP A 28 0.85 8.30 -8.69
CA TRP A 28 1.86 9.32 -8.97
C TRP A 28 1.91 10.31 -7.81
N LEU A 29 3.09 10.48 -7.20
CA LEU A 29 3.31 11.37 -6.06
C LEU A 29 4.32 12.45 -6.45
N SER A 30 4.06 13.68 -6.04
CA SER A 30 5.00 14.79 -6.27
C SER A 30 5.05 15.70 -5.06
N ARG A 31 6.20 16.38 -4.87
CA ARG A 31 6.35 17.43 -3.84
C ARG A 31 5.97 16.94 -2.43
N GLY A 32 6.54 15.82 -2.01
CA GLY A 32 6.30 15.28 -0.67
C GLY A 32 7.34 14.26 -0.23
N LYS A 33 7.20 13.80 1.00
CA LYS A 33 8.05 12.78 1.62
C LYS A 33 7.27 11.48 1.75
N LEU A 34 7.79 10.43 1.15
CA LEU A 34 7.29 9.06 1.28
C LEU A 34 8.12 8.31 2.33
N TYR A 35 7.48 7.76 3.36
CA TYR A 35 8.17 7.03 4.44
C TYR A 35 7.26 5.98 5.09
N VAL A 36 7.85 5.08 5.88
CA VAL A 36 7.10 4.06 6.63
C VAL A 36 7.14 4.39 8.11
N GLU A 37 5.98 4.32 8.76
CA GLU A 37 5.85 4.43 10.21
C GLU A 37 4.82 3.40 10.69
N ASN A 38 5.15 2.63 11.73
CA ASN A 38 4.26 1.61 12.32
C ASN A 38 3.65 0.65 11.28
N GLY A 39 4.41 0.29 10.24
CA GLY A 39 3.96 -0.63 9.18
C GLY A 39 3.02 0.00 8.13
N THR A 40 2.77 1.31 8.21
CA THR A 40 1.95 2.06 7.26
C THR A 40 2.83 2.87 6.33
N LEU A 41 2.55 2.84 5.03
CA LEU A 41 3.19 3.72 4.06
C LEU A 41 2.52 5.10 4.14
N LEU A 42 3.30 6.12 4.45
CA LEU A 42 2.86 7.48 4.66
C LEU A 42 3.42 8.41 3.59
N PHE A 43 2.60 9.35 3.13
CA PHE A 43 2.99 10.43 2.25
C PHE A 43 2.64 11.77 2.87
N LEU A 44 3.66 12.55 3.25
CA LEU A 44 3.51 13.90 3.78
C LEU A 44 3.81 14.91 2.67
N THR A 45 2.86 15.78 2.35
CA THR A 45 3.02 16.80 1.30
C THR A 45 2.53 18.16 1.78
N ALA A 46 3.14 19.23 1.26
CA ALA A 46 2.64 20.60 1.39
C ALA A 46 1.50 20.91 0.39
N GLY A 47 1.05 19.91 -0.37
CA GLY A 47 0.01 20.02 -1.38
C GLY A 47 0.55 20.39 -2.76
N SER A 48 -0.35 20.34 -3.73
CA SER A 48 -0.17 20.82 -5.08
C SER A 48 -1.52 21.20 -5.71
N GLU A 49 -1.54 21.46 -7.01
CA GLU A 49 -2.78 21.74 -7.74
C GLU A 49 -3.75 20.52 -7.72
N GLU A 50 -3.22 19.32 -7.52
CA GLU A 50 -3.98 18.06 -7.55
C GLU A 50 -4.32 17.48 -6.18
N ILE A 51 -3.64 17.91 -5.10
CA ILE A 51 -3.81 17.34 -3.76
C ILE A 51 -3.60 18.40 -2.67
N ASP A 52 -4.44 18.37 -1.65
CA ASP A 52 -4.31 19.27 -0.50
C ASP A 52 -3.02 18.97 0.31
N PRO A 53 -2.51 19.94 1.09
CA PRO A 53 -1.49 19.67 2.09
C PRO A 53 -1.98 18.67 3.14
N GLY A 54 -1.13 17.73 3.53
CA GLY A 54 -1.48 16.79 4.58
C GLY A 54 -0.60 15.55 4.66
N LEU A 55 -1.00 14.67 5.59
CA LEU A 55 -0.45 13.35 5.78
C LEU A 55 -1.44 12.30 5.28
N TYR A 56 -1.03 11.54 4.27
CA TYR A 56 -1.84 10.51 3.62
C TYR A 56 -1.33 9.12 3.98
N GLN A 57 -2.23 8.24 4.40
CA GLN A 57 -1.95 6.82 4.56
C GLN A 57 -2.22 6.09 3.25
N ILE A 58 -1.21 5.43 2.70
CA ILE A 58 -1.30 4.72 1.42
C ILE A 58 -1.50 3.23 1.69
N PRO A 59 -2.61 2.62 1.21
CA PRO A 59 -2.82 1.18 1.28
C PRO A 59 -1.93 0.48 0.25
N TYR A 60 -0.64 0.33 0.56
CA TYR A 60 0.38 -0.09 -0.42
C TYR A 60 0.14 -1.47 -1.05
N GLN A 61 -0.66 -2.34 -0.42
CA GLN A 61 -1.06 -3.63 -0.97
C GLN A 61 -2.09 -3.52 -2.11
N MET A 62 -2.80 -2.39 -2.19
CA MET A 62 -3.84 -2.09 -3.18
C MET A 62 -3.31 -1.29 -4.37
N VAL A 63 -2.02 -0.93 -4.41
CA VAL A 63 -1.41 -0.26 -5.56
C VAL A 63 -0.39 -1.18 -6.23
N SER A 64 -0.23 -1.00 -7.54
CA SER A 64 0.74 -1.76 -8.33
C SER A 64 2.09 -1.06 -8.38
N MET A 65 2.08 0.27 -8.51
CA MET A 65 3.29 1.09 -8.69
C MET A 65 3.14 2.44 -8.01
N ILE A 66 4.26 2.99 -7.54
CA ILE A 66 4.37 4.35 -7.02
C ILE A 66 5.53 5.03 -7.76
N LEU A 67 5.29 6.22 -8.31
CA LEU A 67 6.28 7.04 -9.01
C LEU A 67 6.35 8.44 -8.40
#